data_AF-A0A553KPK8-F1
#
_entry.id   AF-A0A553KPK8-F1
#
_cell.length_a   1.000
_cell.length_b   1.000
_cell.length_c   1.000
_cell.angle_alpha   90.00
_cell.angle_beta   90.00
_cell.angle_gamma   90.00
#
_symmetry.space_group_name_H-M   'P 1'
#
loop_
_entity.id
_entity.type
_entity.pdbx_description
1 polymer ?
#
loop_
_entity_poly.entity_id
_entity_poly.type
_entity_poly.pdbx_seq_one_letter_code
_entity_poly.pdbx_strand_id
1 'polypeptide(L)'
;MGGNGSALLYTTIGELIRKYRGQASLSITQLANVSGIHKTVISKIENGDTKRPEWKTLKAIASVLKIPPQQIVEHYVDLEQRPDALLELLLEGIKLADMRMVSRVALTFLESPREETYTLLERLYHFAGTVTDAEVKLTLYHLIVKYSRERGVPPYIAKGLLQTYLIERLDLKRLEESFRMGEEIIHYVDFLTQKEQILFYYRMALHAHNTKKYQQCIQFCKAGLALETADTELTARAYLAMINSYYFLDNFDAVERHLDVFETFDYGFVPDAAKTTRGIVKAKKKDFDAAIPILRNCLDEGSRDIKIHAANELMEVFFQTGEMDSIAELLKREEEILPTNLQTPYKHVSIGRYYQQKAKFQTSIGLVDEGMKSYAISLQAYGTVNALEEIMTCLNDILSFFSKSINLQYIEMIQKVYNEIVSKCKKQEVLG
;
A
#
# COMPACT_ATOMS: atom_id res chain seq x y z
N MET A 1 11.21 -47.28 20.53
CA MET A 1 12.05 -46.85 21.67
C MET A 1 12.33 -45.36 21.46
N GLY A 2 11.60 -44.40 22.01
CA GLY A 2 10.96 -44.34 23.32
C GLY A 2 11.89 -43.61 24.29
N GLY A 3 11.72 -42.30 24.46
CA GLY A 3 12.51 -41.44 25.36
C GLY A 3 12.60 -39.99 24.85
N ASN A 4 11.48 -39.28 24.70
CA ASN A 4 10.94 -38.30 25.66
C ASN A 4 11.88 -37.12 26.02
N GLY A 5 11.51 -35.95 25.50
CA GLY A 5 11.47 -34.65 26.17
C GLY A 5 12.61 -34.25 27.10
N SER A 6 13.48 -33.35 26.63
CA SER A 6 14.22 -32.42 27.48
C SER A 6 13.67 -30.99 27.33
N ALA A 7 12.36 -30.85 27.50
CA ALA A 7 11.76 -29.60 27.96
C ALA A 7 12.00 -29.50 29.48
N LEU A 8 13.20 -29.05 29.86
CA LEU A 8 13.52 -28.56 31.20
C LEU A 8 13.93 -27.09 31.00
N LEU A 9 12.95 -26.19 30.82
CA LEU A 9 12.40 -25.33 31.89
C LEU A 9 13.52 -24.53 32.59
N TYR A 10 14.03 -23.51 31.92
CA TYR A 10 14.65 -22.39 32.63
C TYR A 10 13.54 -21.63 33.34
N THR A 11 13.66 -21.45 34.66
CA THR A 11 12.64 -20.76 35.44
C THR A 11 12.90 -19.25 35.45
N THR A 12 14.18 -18.84 35.34
CA THR A 12 14.57 -17.42 35.40
C THR A 12 15.73 -17.08 34.47
N ILE A 13 15.86 -15.79 34.15
CA ILE A 13 17.01 -15.24 33.41
C ILE A 13 18.36 -15.52 34.10
N GLY A 14 18.38 -15.58 35.43
CA GLY A 14 19.59 -15.87 36.21
C GLY A 14 20.10 -17.31 36.00
N GLU A 15 19.19 -18.27 35.97
CA GLU A 15 19.51 -19.68 35.68
C GLU A 15 20.05 -19.86 34.26
N LEU A 16 19.46 -19.17 33.29
CA LEU A 16 19.92 -19.15 31.91
C LEU A 16 21.37 -18.65 31.82
N ILE A 17 21.66 -17.48 32.40
CA ILE A 17 23.01 -16.88 32.41
C ILE A 17 24.01 -17.82 33.09
N ARG A 18 23.66 -18.37 34.26
CA ARG A 18 24.52 -19.29 35.01
C ARG A 18 24.89 -20.53 34.20
N LYS A 19 23.94 -21.09 33.45
CA LYS A 19 24.17 -22.26 32.59
C LYS A 19 25.11 -21.92 31.44
N TYR A 20 24.83 -20.86 30.69
CA TYR A 20 25.68 -20.45 29.57
C TYR A 20 27.09 -20.08 30.02
N ARG A 21 27.23 -19.43 31.19
CA ARG A 21 28.53 -19.19 31.82
C ARG A 21 29.26 -20.49 32.13
N GLY A 22 28.56 -21.49 32.69
CA GLY A 22 29.11 -22.81 32.97
C GLY A 22 29.55 -23.55 31.70
N GLN A 23 28.77 -23.47 30.61
CA GLN A 23 29.11 -24.05 29.31
C GLN A 23 30.33 -23.39 28.66
N ALA A 24 30.54 -22.09 28.91
CA ALA A 24 31.73 -21.36 28.52
C ALA A 24 32.93 -21.57 29.46
N SER A 25 32.78 -22.39 30.52
CA SER A 25 33.81 -22.64 31.54
C SER A 25 34.35 -21.37 32.21
N LEU A 26 33.52 -20.33 32.34
CA LEU A 26 33.90 -19.06 32.95
C LEU A 26 33.52 -19.00 34.43
N SER A 27 34.42 -18.51 35.27
CA SER A 27 34.07 -18.04 36.62
C SER A 27 33.31 -16.71 36.56
N ILE A 28 32.59 -16.36 37.63
CA ILE A 28 31.92 -15.04 37.74
C ILE A 28 32.92 -13.90 37.56
N THR A 29 34.13 -14.03 38.12
CA THR A 29 35.20 -13.03 37.99
C THR A 29 35.68 -12.90 36.55
N GLN A 30 35.85 -14.02 35.84
CA GLN A 30 36.23 -13.97 34.43
C GLN A 30 35.13 -13.33 33.58
N LEU A 31 33.86 -13.72 33.78
CA LEU A 31 32.72 -13.11 33.08
C LEU A 31 32.62 -11.61 33.37
N ALA A 32 32.86 -11.18 34.63
CA ALA A 32 32.88 -9.78 35.00
C ALA A 32 33.93 -8.98 34.20
N ASN A 33 35.15 -9.53 34.09
CA ASN A 33 36.24 -8.89 33.38
C ASN A 33 35.95 -8.74 31.87
N VAL A 34 35.34 -9.75 31.24
CA VAL A 34 35.09 -9.72 29.78
C VAL A 34 33.79 -9.01 29.39
N SER A 35 32.78 -8.99 30.27
CA SER A 35 31.50 -8.29 30.01
C SER A 35 31.52 -6.82 30.45
N GLY A 36 32.52 -6.41 31.25
CA GLY A 36 32.56 -5.09 31.86
C GLY A 36 31.54 -4.88 32.98
N ILE A 37 30.82 -5.94 33.38
CA ILE A 37 29.81 -5.88 34.45
C ILE A 37 30.44 -6.30 35.77
N HIS A 38 30.20 -5.52 36.83
CA HIS A 38 30.78 -5.80 38.15
C HIS A 38 30.36 -7.19 38.68
N LYS A 39 31.33 -7.94 39.24
CA LYS A 39 31.13 -9.32 39.73
C LYS A 39 29.91 -9.50 40.64
N THR A 40 29.65 -8.51 41.50
CA THR A 40 28.52 -8.54 42.45
C THR A 40 27.18 -8.45 41.72
N VAL A 41 27.12 -7.71 40.61
CA VAL A 41 25.90 -7.57 39.80
C VAL A 41 25.60 -8.91 39.11
N ILE A 42 26.60 -9.52 38.47
CA ILE A 42 26.45 -10.85 37.84
C ILE A 42 25.99 -11.88 38.87
N SER A 43 26.63 -11.93 40.04
CA SER A 43 26.25 -12.88 41.10
C SER A 43 24.81 -12.68 41.58
N LYS A 44 24.37 -11.43 41.77
CA LYS A 44 22.99 -11.13 42.17
C LYS A 44 21.98 -11.50 41.07
N ILE A 45 22.34 -11.35 39.80
CA ILE A 45 21.50 -11.76 38.67
C ILE A 45 21.36 -13.28 38.63
N GLU A 46 22.48 -14.01 38.70
CA GLU A 46 22.49 -15.49 38.66
C GLU A 46 21.74 -16.13 39.83
N ASN A 47 21.70 -15.47 40.98
CA ASN A 47 20.99 -15.93 42.18
C ASN A 47 19.52 -15.45 42.26
N GLY A 48 19.08 -14.59 41.33
CA GLY A 48 17.73 -14.02 41.36
C GLY A 48 17.51 -12.88 42.37
N ASP A 49 18.56 -12.41 43.05
CA ASP A 49 18.52 -11.26 43.96
C ASP A 49 18.16 -9.96 43.21
N THR A 50 18.58 -9.85 41.95
CA THR A 50 18.20 -8.74 41.07
C THR A 50 16.94 -9.12 40.29
N LYS A 51 15.77 -8.72 40.79
CA LYS A 51 14.47 -9.04 40.17
C LYS A 51 14.30 -8.53 38.74
N ARG A 52 14.92 -7.39 38.40
CA ARG A 52 14.82 -6.73 37.08
C ARG A 52 16.16 -6.13 36.66
N PRO A 53 17.08 -6.94 36.15
CA PRO A 53 18.37 -6.45 35.68
C PRO A 53 18.17 -5.47 34.52
N GLU A 54 19.03 -4.46 34.36
CA GLU A 54 18.92 -3.55 33.22
C GLU A 54 19.19 -4.28 31.90
N TRP A 55 18.43 -3.93 30.85
CA TRP A 55 18.60 -4.53 29.52
C TRP A 55 20.05 -4.43 29.01
N LYS A 56 20.70 -3.28 29.21
CA LYS A 56 22.11 -3.07 28.84
C LYS A 56 23.05 -4.05 29.55
N THR A 57 22.80 -4.33 30.83
CA THR A 57 23.57 -5.32 31.61
C THR A 57 23.36 -6.73 31.06
N LEU A 58 22.12 -7.11 30.78
CA LEU A 58 21.80 -8.43 30.21
C LEU A 58 22.41 -8.60 28.82
N LYS A 59 22.36 -7.56 27.98
CA LYS A 59 22.96 -7.57 26.64
C LYS A 59 24.48 -7.77 26.68
N ALA A 60 25.18 -7.07 27.57
CA ALA A 60 26.62 -7.21 27.73
C ALA A 60 27.04 -8.61 28.21
N ILE A 61 26.27 -9.21 29.12
CA ILE A 61 26.50 -10.58 29.58
C ILE A 61 26.19 -11.58 28.45
N ALA A 62 25.03 -11.43 27.80
CA ALA A 62 24.56 -12.31 26.74
C ALA A 62 25.49 -12.33 25.53
N SER A 63 26.06 -11.17 25.14
CA SER A 63 26.98 -11.08 24.01
C SER A 63 28.27 -11.87 24.25
N VAL A 64 28.83 -11.80 25.46
CA VAL A 64 30.03 -12.57 25.84
C VAL A 64 29.72 -14.06 25.84
N LEU A 65 28.59 -14.43 26.45
CA LEU A 65 28.16 -15.81 26.59
C LEU A 65 27.55 -16.41 25.31
N LYS A 66 27.42 -15.60 24.25
CA LYS A 66 26.79 -15.95 22.97
C LYS A 66 25.39 -16.55 23.15
N ILE A 67 24.62 -16.00 24.10
CA ILE A 67 23.23 -16.40 24.32
C ILE A 67 22.39 -15.83 23.18
N PRO A 68 21.57 -16.66 22.50
CA PRO A 68 20.65 -16.15 21.49
C PRO A 68 19.72 -15.06 22.08
N PRO A 69 19.59 -13.89 21.44
CA PRO A 69 18.75 -12.80 21.95
C PRO A 69 17.32 -13.22 22.29
N GLN A 70 16.75 -14.13 21.49
CA GLN A 70 15.41 -14.69 21.69
C GLN A 70 15.24 -15.33 23.07
N GLN A 71 16.23 -16.09 23.53
CA GLN A 71 16.16 -16.76 24.84
C GLN A 71 16.24 -15.75 25.99
N ILE A 72 17.07 -14.71 25.85
CA ILE A 72 17.14 -13.65 26.85
C ILE A 72 15.77 -12.97 26.97
N VAL A 73 15.18 -12.61 25.83
CA VAL A 73 13.89 -11.90 25.76
C VAL A 73 12.78 -12.74 26.35
N GLU A 74 12.71 -14.01 26.00
CA GLU A 74 11.68 -14.94 26.50
C GLU A 74 11.66 -15.05 28.02
N HIS A 75 12.82 -14.93 28.67
CA HIS A 75 12.96 -14.98 30.13
C HIS A 75 12.99 -13.60 30.81
N TYR A 76 13.06 -12.51 30.04
CA TYR A 76 13.17 -11.14 30.56
C TYR A 76 11.88 -10.33 30.39
N VAL A 77 11.20 -10.48 29.25
CA VAL A 77 10.11 -9.57 28.84
C VAL A 77 8.99 -9.54 29.87
N ASP A 78 8.57 -10.71 30.40
CA ASP A 78 7.48 -10.81 31.37
C ASP A 78 7.84 -10.23 32.76
N LEU A 79 9.14 -10.04 33.05
CA LEU A 79 9.63 -9.43 34.29
C LEU A 79 9.71 -7.91 34.20
N GLU A 80 9.89 -7.37 32.99
CA GLU A 80 10.00 -5.95 32.76
C GLU A 80 8.62 -5.31 32.72
N GLN A 81 8.48 -4.20 33.43
CA GLN A 81 7.23 -3.43 33.46
C GLN A 81 7.47 -1.96 33.15
N ARG A 82 8.72 -1.51 33.03
CA ARG A 82 9.05 -0.14 32.67
C ARG A 82 8.77 0.05 31.18
N PRO A 83 7.84 0.93 30.80
CA PRO A 83 7.53 1.18 29.40
C PRO A 83 8.76 1.59 28.57
N ASP A 84 9.64 2.44 29.11
CA ASP A 84 10.87 2.86 28.40
C ASP A 84 11.81 1.70 28.09
N ALA A 85 12.00 0.79 29.05
CA ALA A 85 12.85 -0.39 28.85
C ALA A 85 12.24 -1.36 27.84
N LEU A 86 10.90 -1.48 27.81
CA LEU A 86 10.19 -2.29 26.82
C LEU A 86 10.25 -1.68 25.41
N LEU A 87 10.23 -0.34 25.28
CA LEU A 87 10.46 0.31 23.98
C LEU A 87 11.90 0.13 23.48
N GLU A 88 12.90 0.21 24.36
CA GLU A 88 14.29 -0.14 24.01
C GLU A 88 14.40 -1.59 23.53
N LEU A 89 13.71 -2.51 24.20
CA LEU A 89 13.66 -3.92 23.84
C LEU A 89 12.94 -4.13 22.50
N LEU A 90 11.86 -3.40 22.25
CA LEU A 90 11.12 -3.44 21.00
C LEU A 90 11.99 -3.00 19.82
N LEU A 91 12.76 -1.92 19.98
CA LEU A 91 13.76 -1.48 18.99
C LEU A 91 14.82 -2.56 18.70
N GLU A 92 15.25 -3.30 19.72
CA GLU A 92 16.19 -4.40 19.52
C GLU A 92 15.55 -5.54 18.71
N GLY A 93 14.29 -5.87 18.98
CA GLY A 93 13.55 -6.88 18.20
C GLY A 93 13.42 -6.50 16.73
N ILE A 94 13.15 -5.22 16.45
CA ILE A 94 13.11 -4.68 15.08
C ILE A 94 14.49 -4.81 14.41
N LYS A 95 15.58 -4.44 15.10
CA LYS A 95 16.96 -4.57 14.56
C LYS A 95 17.35 -6.00 14.23
N LEU A 96 16.82 -6.96 14.99
CA LEU A 96 17.05 -8.39 14.78
C LEU A 96 16.12 -8.99 13.72
N ALA A 97 15.20 -8.21 13.16
CA ALA A 97 14.13 -8.68 12.26
C ALA A 97 13.32 -9.85 12.85
N ASP A 98 13.09 -9.81 14.17
CA ASP A 98 12.37 -10.87 14.89
C ASP A 98 10.93 -10.44 15.19
N MET A 99 10.02 -10.78 14.29
CA MET A 99 8.61 -10.39 14.39
C MET A 99 7.88 -10.99 15.59
N ARG A 100 8.31 -12.17 16.06
CA ARG A 100 7.75 -12.81 17.26
C ARG A 100 8.13 -12.01 18.50
N MET A 101 9.39 -11.61 18.59
CA MET A 101 9.88 -10.73 19.65
C MET A 101 9.18 -9.37 19.60
N VAL A 102 9.07 -8.74 18.43
CA VAL A 102 8.37 -7.45 18.26
C VAL A 102 6.95 -7.53 18.81
N SER A 103 6.20 -8.55 18.38
CA SER A 103 4.81 -8.73 18.80
C SER A 103 4.68 -8.97 20.31
N ARG A 104 5.53 -9.83 20.88
CA ARG A 104 5.51 -10.15 22.31
C ARG A 104 5.85 -8.93 23.16
N VAL A 105 6.94 -8.23 22.85
CA VAL A 105 7.40 -7.07 23.62
C VAL A 105 6.39 -5.91 23.53
N ALA A 106 5.81 -5.67 22.35
CA ALA A 106 4.79 -4.63 22.19
C ALA A 106 3.50 -4.95 22.98
N LEU A 107 3.10 -6.23 23.06
CA LEU A 107 1.96 -6.63 23.88
C LEU A 107 2.27 -6.44 25.37
N THR A 108 3.42 -6.91 25.84
CA THR A 108 3.84 -6.71 27.24
C THR A 108 3.94 -5.23 27.61
N PHE A 109 4.35 -4.38 26.65
CA PHE A 109 4.33 -2.93 26.82
C PHE A 109 2.92 -2.40 27.10
N LEU A 110 1.91 -2.81 26.32
CA LEU A 110 0.51 -2.40 26.49
C LEU A 110 -0.15 -2.96 27.77
N GLU A 111 0.35 -4.09 28.26
CA GLU A 111 -0.11 -4.75 29.49
C GLU A 111 0.58 -4.22 30.76
N SER A 112 1.53 -3.28 30.62
CA SER A 112 2.26 -2.75 31.76
C SER A 112 1.31 -2.10 32.78
N PRO A 113 1.38 -2.48 34.07
CA PRO A 113 0.55 -1.87 35.11
C PRO A 113 1.08 -0.50 35.57
N ARG A 114 2.18 0.00 34.98
CA ARG A 114 2.85 1.23 35.45
C ARG A 114 2.26 2.51 34.89
N GLU A 115 1.51 2.42 33.81
CA GLU A 115 0.89 3.56 33.13
C GLU A 115 -0.53 3.21 32.70
N GLU A 116 -1.37 4.21 32.49
CA GLU A 116 -2.73 4.01 32.04
C GLU A 116 -2.77 3.46 30.61
N THR A 117 -3.77 2.62 30.32
CA THR A 117 -3.94 2.01 29.00
C THR A 117 -3.94 3.03 27.86
N TYR A 118 -4.59 4.18 28.05
CA TYR A 118 -4.63 5.24 27.04
C TYR A 118 -3.22 5.78 26.74
N THR A 119 -2.44 6.09 27.77
CA THR A 119 -1.06 6.59 27.65
C THR A 119 -0.15 5.57 26.97
N LEU A 120 -0.28 4.28 27.30
CA LEU A 120 0.49 3.22 26.64
C LEU A 120 0.12 3.12 25.15
N LEU A 121 -1.17 3.12 24.81
CA LEU A 121 -1.61 3.12 23.41
C LEU A 121 -1.08 4.33 22.64
N GLU A 122 -1.10 5.53 23.25
CA GLU A 122 -0.54 6.75 22.68
C GLU A 122 0.95 6.60 22.34
N ARG A 123 1.72 6.15 23.32
CA ARG A 123 3.16 5.97 23.18
C ARG A 123 3.51 4.93 22.12
N LEU A 124 2.81 3.79 22.09
CA LEU A 124 3.06 2.76 21.09
C LEU A 124 2.66 3.23 19.68
N TYR A 125 1.55 3.98 19.56
CA TYR A 125 1.14 4.59 18.30
C TYR A 125 2.19 5.56 17.76
N HIS A 126 2.70 6.47 18.60
CA HIS A 126 3.78 7.37 18.20
C HIS A 126 5.06 6.62 17.85
N PHE A 127 5.43 5.60 18.64
CA PHE A 127 6.58 4.75 18.35
C PHE A 127 6.45 4.07 16.98
N ALA A 128 5.31 3.45 16.68
CA ALA A 128 5.04 2.82 15.38
C ALA A 128 5.16 3.82 14.22
N GLY A 129 4.77 5.07 14.42
CA GLY A 129 4.96 6.16 13.46
C GLY A 129 6.44 6.44 13.11
N THR A 130 7.38 6.17 14.02
CA THR A 130 8.82 6.39 13.79
C THR A 130 9.53 5.22 13.11
N VAL A 131 8.91 4.04 13.07
CA VAL A 131 9.45 2.87 12.38
C VAL A 131 9.52 3.14 10.88
N THR A 132 10.46 2.53 10.14
CA THR A 132 10.52 2.66 8.67
C THR A 132 9.95 1.44 7.96
N ASP A 133 10.16 0.25 8.54
CA ASP A 133 9.70 -1.03 7.99
C ASP A 133 8.17 -1.13 8.01
N ALA A 134 7.58 -1.44 6.86
CA ALA A 134 6.12 -1.46 6.68
C ALA A 134 5.46 -2.67 7.37
N GLU A 135 6.13 -3.83 7.40
CA GLU A 135 5.61 -5.05 8.02
C GLU A 135 5.55 -4.89 9.55
N VAL A 136 6.61 -4.31 10.13
CA VAL A 136 6.66 -3.96 11.55
C VAL A 136 5.58 -2.92 11.87
N LYS A 137 5.42 -1.86 11.06
CA LYS A 137 4.36 -0.86 11.26
C LYS A 137 2.98 -1.51 11.32
N LEU A 138 2.65 -2.34 10.33
CA LEU A 138 1.38 -3.03 10.26
C LEU A 138 1.16 -3.92 11.49
N THR A 139 2.18 -4.67 11.89
CA THR A 139 2.13 -5.51 13.09
C THR A 139 1.80 -4.69 14.34
N LEU A 140 2.46 -3.55 14.53
CA LEU A 140 2.21 -2.68 15.68
C LEU A 140 0.83 -2.02 15.63
N TYR A 141 0.40 -1.50 14.48
CA TYR A 141 -0.93 -0.88 14.35
C TYR A 141 -2.06 -1.90 14.51
N HIS A 142 -1.92 -3.11 13.96
CA HIS A 142 -2.89 -4.19 14.21
C HIS A 142 -2.98 -4.56 15.69
N LEU A 143 -1.84 -4.64 16.38
CA LEU A 143 -1.82 -4.89 17.82
C LEU A 143 -2.52 -3.76 18.59
N ILE A 144 -2.25 -2.50 18.24
CA ILE A 144 -2.93 -1.32 18.82
C ILE A 144 -4.45 -1.41 18.61
N VAL A 145 -4.92 -1.70 17.39
CA VAL A 145 -6.35 -1.84 17.09
C VAL A 145 -6.98 -2.95 17.92
N LYS A 146 -6.35 -4.14 17.94
CA LYS A 146 -6.85 -5.29 18.69
C LYS A 146 -6.97 -4.97 20.18
N TYR A 147 -5.90 -4.47 20.78
CA TYR A 147 -5.88 -4.16 22.21
C TYR A 147 -6.87 -3.03 22.56
N SER A 148 -6.98 -2.02 21.70
CA SER A 148 -7.94 -0.91 21.88
C SER A 148 -9.39 -1.39 21.83
N ARG A 149 -9.73 -2.36 20.98
CA ARG A 149 -11.06 -2.99 20.95
C ARG A 149 -11.35 -3.74 22.25
N GLU A 150 -10.41 -4.55 22.73
CA GLU A 150 -10.56 -5.32 23.97
C GLU A 150 -10.71 -4.43 25.22
N ARG A 151 -10.11 -3.23 25.20
CA ARG A 151 -10.14 -2.28 26.31
C ARG A 151 -11.16 -1.16 26.16
N GLY A 152 -11.89 -1.13 25.04
CA GLY A 152 -12.89 -0.08 24.77
C GLY A 152 -12.28 1.32 24.66
N VAL A 153 -11.21 1.48 23.85
CA VAL A 153 -10.53 2.77 23.62
C VAL A 153 -10.69 3.21 22.15
N PRO A 154 -11.85 3.75 21.73
CA PRO A 154 -12.15 4.02 20.32
C PRO A 154 -11.16 4.92 19.56
N PRO A 155 -10.54 5.96 20.16
CA PRO A 155 -9.57 6.80 19.44
C PRO A 155 -8.38 6.03 18.84
N TYR A 156 -7.89 5.01 19.54
CA TYR A 156 -6.78 4.18 19.04
C TYR A 156 -7.24 3.03 18.14
N ILE A 157 -8.54 2.68 18.16
CA ILE A 157 -9.14 1.88 17.08
C ILE A 157 -9.11 2.70 15.79
N ALA A 158 -9.66 3.93 15.82
CA ALA A 158 -9.75 4.80 14.65
C ALA A 158 -8.37 5.11 14.04
N LYS A 159 -7.44 5.58 14.88
CA LYS A 159 -6.09 5.94 14.45
C LYS A 159 -5.31 4.74 13.93
N GLY A 160 -5.39 3.59 14.61
CA GLY A 160 -4.74 2.35 14.18
C GLY A 160 -5.27 1.86 12.83
N LEU A 161 -6.60 1.82 12.65
CA LEU A 161 -7.23 1.44 11.38
C LEU A 161 -6.84 2.40 10.25
N LEU A 162 -6.81 3.71 10.50
CA LEU A 162 -6.38 4.70 9.51
C LEU A 162 -4.94 4.43 9.05
N GLN A 163 -4.00 4.19 9.97
CA GLN A 163 -2.61 3.93 9.60
C GLN A 163 -2.45 2.61 8.84
N THR A 164 -3.11 1.54 9.30
CA THR A 164 -3.17 0.26 8.58
C THR A 164 -3.65 0.45 7.15
N TYR A 165 -4.80 1.11 6.97
CA TYR A 165 -5.38 1.41 5.67
C TYR A 165 -4.42 2.19 4.77
N LEU A 166 -3.77 3.24 5.29
CA LEU A 166 -2.86 4.09 4.52
C LEU A 166 -1.62 3.32 4.00
N ILE A 167 -1.18 2.28 4.72
CA ILE A 167 -0.09 1.41 4.29
C ILE A 167 -0.60 0.38 3.28
N GLU A 168 -1.66 -0.36 3.60
CA GLU A 168 -2.12 -1.48 2.77
C GLU A 168 -2.69 -1.04 1.43
N ARG A 169 -3.30 0.14 1.34
CA ARG A 169 -3.80 0.71 0.07
C ARG A 169 -2.69 0.97 -0.97
N LEU A 170 -1.42 0.90 -0.58
CA LEU A 170 -0.28 1.04 -1.49
C LEU A 170 0.00 -0.25 -2.26
N ASP A 171 -0.53 -1.39 -1.82
CA ASP A 171 -0.48 -2.63 -2.59
C ASP A 171 -1.55 -2.61 -3.69
N LEU A 172 -1.13 -2.26 -4.90
CA LEU A 172 -2.02 -2.08 -6.05
C LEU A 172 -2.70 -3.38 -6.52
N LYS A 173 -2.30 -4.55 -6.01
CA LYS A 173 -2.95 -5.82 -6.35
C LYS A 173 -4.12 -6.14 -5.42
N ARG A 174 -4.14 -5.55 -4.23
CA ARG A 174 -5.11 -5.78 -3.17
C ARG A 174 -5.99 -4.55 -2.95
N LEU A 175 -6.22 -3.75 -3.99
CA LEU A 175 -7.03 -2.53 -3.93
C LEU A 175 -8.45 -2.81 -3.39
N GLU A 176 -9.11 -3.87 -3.87
CA GLU A 176 -10.46 -4.21 -3.41
C GLU A 176 -10.50 -4.59 -1.92
N GLU A 177 -9.51 -5.34 -1.47
CA GLU A 177 -9.40 -5.78 -0.07
C GLU A 177 -9.09 -4.61 0.86
N SER A 178 -8.10 -3.79 0.49
CA SER A 178 -7.72 -2.60 1.24
C SER A 178 -8.78 -1.50 1.23
N PHE A 179 -9.60 -1.43 0.18
CA PHE A 179 -10.77 -0.56 0.17
C PHE A 179 -11.79 -0.99 1.24
N ARG A 180 -12.14 -2.29 1.31
CA ARG A 180 -13.06 -2.82 2.33
C ARG A 180 -12.55 -2.60 3.75
N MET A 181 -11.24 -2.74 3.97
CA MET A 181 -10.63 -2.42 5.27
C MET A 181 -10.78 -0.93 5.62
N GLY A 182 -10.64 -0.04 4.63
CA GLY A 182 -10.87 1.39 4.79
C GLY A 182 -12.33 1.74 5.14
N GLU A 183 -13.31 0.99 4.64
CA GLU A 183 -14.73 1.21 4.97
C GLU A 183 -15.03 1.02 6.46
N GLU A 184 -14.27 0.17 7.16
CA GLU A 184 -14.44 -0.02 8.61
C GLU A 184 -14.22 1.28 9.40
N ILE A 185 -13.31 2.14 8.94
CA ILE A 185 -12.95 3.40 9.61
C ILE A 185 -14.16 4.35 9.70
N ILE A 186 -15.14 4.24 8.81
CA ILE A 186 -16.35 5.07 8.81
C ILE A 186 -17.07 4.99 10.16
N HIS A 187 -17.05 3.83 10.81
CA HIS A 187 -17.70 3.62 12.11
C HIS A 187 -16.95 4.26 13.29
N TYR A 188 -15.72 4.72 13.07
CA TYR A 188 -14.86 5.32 14.09
C TYR A 188 -14.35 6.71 13.71
N VAL A 189 -14.81 7.27 12.58
CA VAL A 189 -14.27 8.51 11.99
C VAL A 189 -14.39 9.71 12.93
N ASP A 190 -15.42 9.76 13.76
CA ASP A 190 -15.67 10.83 14.73
C ASP A 190 -14.59 10.91 15.83
N PHE A 191 -13.82 9.83 16.04
CA PHE A 191 -12.70 9.82 16.98
C PHE A 191 -11.38 10.32 16.38
N LEU A 192 -11.34 10.56 15.07
CA LEU A 192 -10.19 11.16 14.39
C LEU A 192 -10.22 12.68 14.50
N THR A 193 -9.04 13.29 14.49
CA THR A 193 -8.95 14.76 14.36
C THR A 193 -9.46 15.22 13.00
N GLN A 194 -9.90 16.48 12.87
CA GLN A 194 -10.38 17.02 11.60
C GLN A 194 -9.39 16.79 10.44
N LYS A 195 -8.08 16.99 10.67
CA LYS A 195 -7.03 16.73 9.67
C LYS A 195 -6.96 15.27 9.24
N GLU A 196 -7.11 14.34 10.19
CA GLU A 196 -7.14 12.90 9.91
C GLU A 196 -8.43 12.49 9.18
N GLN A 197 -9.57 13.10 9.51
CA GLN A 197 -10.83 12.88 8.79
C GLN A 197 -10.75 13.33 7.33
N ILE A 198 -10.25 14.53 7.07
CA ILE A 198 -10.01 15.05 5.72
C ILE A 198 -9.09 14.11 4.94
N LEU A 199 -7.96 13.71 5.54
CA LEU A 199 -7.03 12.76 4.93
C LEU A 199 -7.72 11.43 4.61
N PHE A 200 -8.47 10.87 5.55
CA PHE A 200 -9.22 9.64 5.37
C PHE A 200 -10.18 9.74 4.18
N TYR A 201 -11.06 10.75 4.18
CA TYR A 201 -12.08 10.92 3.17
C TYR A 201 -11.50 11.10 1.78
N TYR A 202 -10.50 11.95 1.59
CA TYR A 202 -9.89 12.12 0.26
C TYR A 202 -9.11 10.88 -0.19
N ARG A 203 -8.45 10.16 0.72
CA ARG A 203 -7.77 8.91 0.36
C ARG A 203 -8.79 7.83 -0.02
N MET A 204 -9.92 7.74 0.67
CA MET A 204 -11.03 6.85 0.32
C MET A 204 -11.70 7.26 -0.98
N ALA A 205 -11.87 8.55 -1.27
CA ALA A 205 -12.42 9.02 -2.54
C ALA A 205 -11.55 8.58 -3.73
N LEU A 206 -10.25 8.85 -3.66
CA LEU A 206 -9.28 8.41 -4.67
C LEU A 206 -9.28 6.89 -4.83
N HIS A 207 -9.40 6.14 -3.74
CA HIS A 207 -9.42 4.69 -3.75
C HIS A 207 -10.72 4.12 -4.35
N ALA A 208 -11.86 4.70 -3.99
CA ALA A 208 -13.16 4.37 -4.55
C ALA A 208 -13.16 4.58 -6.07
N HIS A 209 -12.59 5.70 -6.55
CA HIS A 209 -12.45 5.95 -7.98
C HIS A 209 -11.63 4.86 -8.68
N ASN A 210 -10.46 4.51 -8.13
CA ASN A 210 -9.57 3.48 -8.69
C ASN A 210 -10.19 2.08 -8.68
N THR A 211 -11.16 1.83 -7.81
CA THR A 211 -11.91 0.55 -7.71
C THR A 211 -13.31 0.65 -8.35
N LYS A 212 -13.54 1.68 -9.19
CA LYS A 212 -14.78 1.93 -9.95
C LYS A 212 -16.05 2.14 -9.10
N LYS A 213 -15.88 2.42 -7.80
CA LYS A 213 -16.97 2.75 -6.87
C LYS A 213 -17.32 4.24 -6.95
N TYR A 214 -17.78 4.67 -8.12
CA TYR A 214 -17.91 6.09 -8.44
C TYR A 214 -18.86 6.86 -7.53
N GLN A 215 -19.97 6.25 -7.11
CA GLN A 215 -20.89 6.88 -6.15
C GLN A 215 -20.23 7.12 -4.78
N GLN A 216 -19.48 6.15 -4.27
CA GLN A 216 -18.76 6.29 -3.00
C GLN A 216 -17.62 7.30 -3.11
N CYS A 217 -16.92 7.38 -4.25
CA CYS A 217 -15.94 8.43 -4.51
C CYS A 217 -16.55 9.83 -4.31
N ILE A 218 -17.72 10.07 -4.90
CA ILE A 218 -18.43 11.36 -4.77
C ILE A 218 -18.83 11.62 -3.31
N GLN A 219 -19.35 10.60 -2.60
CA GLN A 219 -19.75 10.73 -1.20
C GLN A 219 -18.56 11.09 -0.30
N PHE A 220 -17.45 10.36 -0.41
CA PHE A 220 -16.25 10.63 0.38
C PHE A 220 -15.64 11.99 0.05
N CYS A 221 -15.60 12.38 -1.23
CA CYS A 221 -15.08 13.71 -1.60
C CYS A 221 -15.92 14.83 -0.99
N LYS A 222 -17.26 14.74 -1.05
CA LYS A 222 -18.16 15.70 -0.41
C LYS A 222 -17.98 15.76 1.11
N ALA A 223 -17.79 14.61 1.77
CA ALA A 223 -17.53 14.54 3.20
C ALA A 223 -16.21 15.26 3.57
N GLY A 224 -15.14 15.05 2.78
CA GLY A 224 -13.88 15.77 2.95
C GLY A 224 -14.03 17.29 2.76
N LEU A 225 -14.70 17.71 1.69
CA LEU A 225 -14.94 19.12 1.37
C LEU A 225 -15.75 19.85 2.45
N ALA A 226 -16.70 19.17 3.09
CA ALA A 226 -17.49 19.75 4.18
C ALA A 226 -16.66 20.06 5.44
N LEU A 227 -15.50 19.41 5.60
CA LEU A 227 -14.58 19.60 6.71
C LEU A 227 -13.40 20.49 6.35
N GLU A 228 -13.18 20.75 5.06
CA GLU A 228 -11.98 21.38 4.55
C GLU A 228 -11.83 22.82 5.03
N THR A 229 -10.60 23.19 5.38
CA THR A 229 -10.28 24.56 5.81
C THR A 229 -9.29 25.26 4.89
N ALA A 230 -8.57 24.51 4.04
CA ALA A 230 -7.63 25.07 3.09
C ALA A 230 -7.45 24.15 1.87
N ASP A 231 -7.32 24.75 0.68
CA ASP A 231 -7.04 23.96 -0.52
C ASP A 231 -5.65 23.35 -0.45
N THR A 232 -5.61 22.02 -0.58
CA THR A 232 -4.38 21.23 -0.66
C THR A 232 -4.32 20.48 -1.99
N GLU A 233 -3.13 20.05 -2.42
CA GLU A 233 -2.99 19.26 -3.64
C GLU A 233 -3.80 17.95 -3.55
N LEU A 234 -3.90 17.36 -2.35
CA LEU A 234 -4.76 16.20 -2.10
C LEU A 234 -6.24 16.51 -2.36
N THR A 235 -6.70 17.70 -1.96
CA THR A 235 -8.06 18.17 -2.21
C THR A 235 -8.32 18.28 -3.70
N ALA A 236 -7.45 18.98 -4.44
CA ALA A 236 -7.58 19.12 -5.89
C ALA A 236 -7.60 17.76 -6.61
N ARG A 237 -6.73 16.82 -6.20
CA ARG A 237 -6.71 15.45 -6.78
C ARG A 237 -7.98 14.66 -6.46
N ALA A 238 -8.49 14.74 -5.23
CA ALA A 238 -9.74 14.08 -4.85
C ALA A 238 -10.94 14.71 -5.58
N TYR A 239 -10.94 16.02 -5.77
CA TYR A 239 -11.96 16.75 -6.52
C TYR A 239 -11.98 16.34 -7.99
N LEU A 240 -10.80 16.22 -8.62
CA LEU A 240 -10.68 15.69 -9.98
C LEU A 240 -11.19 14.24 -10.09
N ALA A 241 -10.89 13.39 -9.09
CA ALA A 241 -11.44 12.03 -9.06
C ALA A 241 -12.96 12.02 -8.91
N MET A 242 -13.54 12.95 -8.15
CA MET A 242 -15.00 13.15 -8.07
C MET A 242 -15.58 13.57 -9.42
N ILE A 243 -14.96 14.51 -10.12
CA ILE A 243 -15.36 14.91 -11.48
C ILE A 243 -15.35 13.71 -12.42
N ASN A 244 -14.25 12.96 -12.45
CA ASN A 244 -14.13 11.77 -13.28
C ASN A 244 -15.15 10.69 -12.89
N SER A 245 -15.53 10.60 -11.61
CA SER A 245 -16.60 9.72 -11.16
C SER A 245 -17.98 10.15 -11.65
N TYR A 246 -18.29 11.45 -11.71
CA TYR A 246 -19.52 11.91 -12.38
C TYR A 246 -19.51 11.58 -13.87
N TYR A 247 -18.37 11.72 -14.53
CA TYR A 247 -18.18 11.34 -15.92
C TYR A 247 -18.50 9.87 -16.18
N PHE A 248 -17.96 8.95 -15.36
CA PHE A 248 -18.25 7.51 -15.51
C PHE A 248 -19.70 7.12 -15.15
N LEU A 249 -20.45 8.02 -14.52
CA LEU A 249 -21.88 7.88 -14.26
C LEU A 249 -22.74 8.61 -15.30
N ASP A 250 -22.15 9.04 -16.42
CA ASP A 250 -22.77 9.80 -17.51
C ASP A 250 -23.42 11.12 -17.07
N ASN A 251 -23.04 11.66 -15.91
CA ASN A 251 -23.56 12.94 -15.40
C ASN A 251 -22.69 14.10 -15.88
N PHE A 252 -22.71 14.35 -17.19
CA PHE A 252 -21.87 15.36 -17.83
C PHE A 252 -22.19 16.80 -17.39
N ASP A 253 -23.43 17.08 -16.98
CA ASP A 253 -23.80 18.40 -16.47
C ASP A 253 -23.18 18.68 -15.09
N ALA A 254 -22.99 17.65 -14.26
CA ALA A 254 -22.22 17.77 -13.04
C ALA A 254 -20.72 17.95 -13.33
N VAL A 255 -20.19 17.25 -14.33
CA VAL A 255 -18.79 17.39 -14.75
C VAL A 255 -18.48 18.84 -15.10
N GLU A 256 -19.24 19.46 -16.01
CA GLU A 256 -18.99 20.84 -16.44
C GLU A 256 -19.06 21.83 -15.27
N ARG A 257 -20.11 21.75 -14.44
CA ARG A 257 -20.25 22.63 -13.25
C ARG A 257 -19.10 22.49 -12.27
N HIS A 258 -18.62 21.26 -12.05
CA HIS A 258 -17.52 21.02 -11.14
C HIS A 258 -16.17 21.39 -11.76
N LEU A 259 -16.01 21.36 -13.09
CA LEU A 259 -14.81 21.83 -13.76
C LEU A 259 -14.60 23.34 -13.57
N ASP A 260 -15.67 24.13 -13.61
CA ASP A 260 -15.58 25.58 -13.36
C ASP A 260 -15.02 25.89 -11.96
N VAL A 261 -15.39 25.08 -10.96
CA VAL A 261 -14.82 25.17 -9.60
C VAL A 261 -13.40 24.62 -9.55
N PHE A 262 -13.15 23.50 -10.24
CA PHE A 262 -11.84 22.87 -10.25
C PHE A 262 -10.75 23.77 -10.87
N GLU A 263 -11.10 24.60 -11.84
CA GLU A 263 -10.19 25.56 -12.45
C GLU A 263 -9.71 26.67 -11.49
N THR A 264 -10.35 26.84 -10.32
CA THR A 264 -9.90 27.81 -9.31
C THR A 264 -8.74 27.30 -8.45
N PHE A 265 -8.41 26.01 -8.51
CA PHE A 265 -7.29 25.44 -7.75
C PHE A 265 -5.94 25.81 -8.40
N ASP A 266 -5.05 26.42 -7.62
CA ASP A 266 -3.72 26.86 -8.10
C ASP A 266 -2.67 25.73 -8.05
N TYR A 267 -2.88 24.68 -8.85
CA TYR A 267 -1.92 23.59 -9.01
C TYR A 267 -1.61 23.34 -10.49
N GLY A 268 -0.34 23.13 -10.84
CA GLY A 268 0.10 23.05 -12.24
C GLY A 268 -0.55 21.97 -13.11
N PHE A 269 -1.14 20.93 -12.52
CA PHE A 269 -1.87 19.89 -13.27
C PHE A 269 -3.33 20.26 -13.57
N VAL A 270 -3.88 21.27 -12.90
CA VAL A 270 -5.31 21.63 -12.96
C VAL A 270 -5.73 22.09 -14.36
N PRO A 271 -5.05 23.05 -15.02
CA PRO A 271 -5.48 23.52 -16.35
C PRO A 271 -5.50 22.40 -17.38
N ASP A 272 -4.46 21.57 -17.38
CA ASP A 272 -4.30 20.40 -18.24
C ASP A 272 -5.40 19.37 -18.04
N ALA A 273 -5.66 19.01 -16.79
CA ALA A 273 -6.70 18.05 -16.43
C ALA A 273 -8.09 18.57 -16.81
N ALA A 274 -8.39 19.84 -16.52
CA ALA A 274 -9.67 20.45 -16.83
C ALA A 274 -9.94 20.49 -18.34
N LYS A 275 -8.95 20.97 -19.12
CA LYS A 275 -9.03 21.03 -20.59
C LYS A 275 -9.21 19.66 -21.21
N THR A 276 -8.44 18.67 -20.73
CA THR A 276 -8.55 17.29 -21.19
C THR A 276 -9.94 16.75 -20.90
N THR A 277 -10.42 16.86 -19.66
CA THR A 277 -11.76 16.36 -19.28
C THR A 277 -12.87 17.01 -20.10
N ARG A 278 -12.81 18.33 -20.39
CA ARG A 278 -13.78 18.98 -21.29
C ARG A 278 -13.76 18.36 -22.69
N GLY A 279 -12.59 18.14 -23.27
CA GLY A 279 -12.45 17.47 -24.58
C GLY A 279 -13.07 16.07 -24.59
N ILE A 280 -12.85 15.30 -23.51
CA ILE A 280 -13.40 13.94 -23.35
C ILE A 280 -14.93 13.97 -23.23
N VAL A 281 -15.49 14.88 -22.44
CA VAL A 281 -16.96 15.03 -22.31
C VAL A 281 -17.60 15.36 -23.66
N LYS A 282 -17.01 16.25 -24.45
CA LYS A 282 -17.50 16.56 -25.79
C LYS A 282 -17.47 15.34 -26.71
N ALA A 283 -16.38 14.55 -26.67
CA ALA A 283 -16.29 13.31 -27.42
C ALA A 283 -17.39 12.31 -27.02
N LYS A 284 -17.69 12.16 -25.72
CA LYS A 284 -18.78 11.30 -25.25
C LYS A 284 -20.16 11.80 -25.64
N LYS A 285 -20.35 13.11 -25.72
CA LYS A 285 -21.56 13.74 -26.28
C LYS A 285 -21.64 13.64 -27.81
N LYS A 286 -20.66 13.01 -28.47
CA LYS A 286 -20.52 12.88 -29.94
C LYS A 286 -20.38 14.22 -30.67
N ASP A 287 -19.97 15.27 -29.96
CA ASP A 287 -19.59 16.55 -30.55
C ASP A 287 -18.12 16.48 -31.00
N PHE A 288 -17.86 15.66 -32.02
CA PHE A 288 -16.50 15.35 -32.47
C PHE A 288 -15.79 16.57 -33.06
N ASP A 289 -16.53 17.45 -33.74
CA ASP A 289 -16.02 18.69 -34.34
C ASP A 289 -15.39 19.59 -33.27
N ALA A 290 -15.99 19.67 -32.09
CA ALA A 290 -15.43 20.42 -30.98
C ALA A 290 -14.44 19.60 -30.12
N ALA A 291 -14.60 18.28 -30.02
CA ALA A 291 -13.76 17.43 -29.18
C ALA A 291 -12.35 17.22 -29.75
N ILE A 292 -12.24 16.89 -31.04
CA ILE A 292 -10.97 16.54 -31.68
C ILE A 292 -9.93 17.68 -31.57
N PRO A 293 -10.27 18.95 -31.87
CA PRO A 293 -9.30 20.05 -31.75
C PRO A 293 -8.79 20.23 -30.31
N ILE A 294 -9.66 20.09 -29.31
CA ILE A 294 -9.29 20.22 -27.90
C ILE A 294 -8.33 19.09 -27.51
N LEU A 295 -8.68 17.85 -27.83
CA LEU A 295 -7.86 16.68 -27.47
C LEU A 295 -6.51 16.68 -28.20
N ARG A 296 -6.46 17.11 -29.46
CA ARG A 296 -5.19 17.29 -30.19
C ARG A 296 -4.31 18.34 -29.54
N ASN A 297 -4.88 19.48 -29.15
CA ASN A 297 -4.12 20.48 -28.42
C ASN A 297 -3.60 19.95 -27.07
N CYS A 298 -4.37 19.13 -26.35
CA CYS A 298 -3.87 18.45 -25.13
C CYS A 298 -2.68 17.52 -25.41
N LEU A 299 -2.60 16.89 -26.58
CA LEU A 299 -1.42 16.10 -26.97
C LEU A 299 -0.20 16.96 -27.28
N ASP A 300 -0.41 18.14 -27.84
CA ASP A 300 0.68 19.02 -28.29
C ASP A 300 1.26 19.82 -27.12
N GLU A 301 0.39 20.49 -26.36
CA GLU A 301 0.78 21.46 -25.33
C GLU A 301 0.69 20.90 -23.90
N GLY A 302 -0.05 19.82 -23.69
CA GLY A 302 -0.29 19.27 -22.37
C GLY A 302 0.93 18.60 -21.73
N SER A 303 0.92 18.53 -20.40
CA SER A 303 1.92 17.78 -19.64
C SER A 303 1.92 16.29 -20.03
N ARG A 304 3.10 15.67 -19.99
CA ARG A 304 3.29 14.27 -20.43
C ARG A 304 2.34 13.28 -19.76
N ASP A 305 1.98 13.54 -18.50
CA ASP A 305 1.10 12.66 -17.73
C ASP A 305 -0.36 12.64 -18.22
N ILE A 306 -0.83 13.69 -18.91
CA ILE A 306 -2.21 13.75 -19.42
C ILE A 306 -2.35 13.27 -20.87
N LYS A 307 -1.26 13.26 -21.64
CA LYS A 307 -1.28 12.95 -23.09
C LYS A 307 -1.89 11.59 -23.39
N ILE A 308 -1.63 10.58 -22.56
CA ILE A 308 -2.21 9.24 -22.74
C ILE A 308 -3.74 9.23 -22.64
N HIS A 309 -4.34 10.09 -21.81
CA HIS A 309 -5.79 10.16 -21.69
C HIS A 309 -6.40 10.79 -22.94
N ALA A 310 -5.80 11.88 -23.44
CA ALA A 310 -6.20 12.50 -24.70
C ALA A 310 -6.03 11.55 -25.89
N ALA A 311 -4.91 10.83 -25.98
CA ALA A 311 -4.66 9.83 -27.02
C ALA A 311 -5.69 8.70 -27.00
N ASN A 312 -5.99 8.16 -25.82
CA ASN A 312 -6.97 7.08 -25.67
C ASN A 312 -8.37 7.48 -26.16
N GLU A 313 -8.79 8.72 -25.90
CA GLU A 313 -10.10 9.20 -26.33
C GLU A 313 -10.10 9.60 -27.82
N LEU A 314 -8.99 10.12 -28.35
CA LEU A 314 -8.85 10.33 -29.79
C LEU A 314 -8.89 9.02 -30.58
N MET A 315 -8.20 7.97 -30.13
CA MET A 315 -8.27 6.65 -30.77
C MET A 315 -9.71 6.13 -30.80
N GLU A 316 -10.44 6.25 -29.70
CA GLU A 316 -11.84 5.85 -29.62
C GLU A 316 -12.72 6.61 -30.62
N VAL A 317 -12.57 7.94 -30.69
CA VAL A 317 -13.28 8.78 -31.67
C VAL A 317 -12.95 8.35 -33.09
N PHE A 318 -11.67 8.17 -33.42
CA PHE A 318 -11.25 7.78 -34.77
C PHE A 318 -11.72 6.37 -35.16
N PHE A 319 -11.79 5.43 -34.22
CA PHE A 319 -12.42 4.13 -34.46
C PHE A 319 -13.91 4.27 -34.78
N GLN A 320 -14.62 5.15 -34.08
CA GLN A 320 -16.05 5.40 -34.31
C GLN A 320 -16.32 6.12 -35.63
N THR A 321 -15.44 7.03 -36.05
CA THR A 321 -15.58 7.78 -37.32
C THR A 321 -14.96 7.05 -38.51
N GLY A 322 -14.19 5.98 -38.29
CA GLY A 322 -13.51 5.22 -39.35
C GLY A 322 -12.21 5.86 -39.86
N GLU A 323 -11.67 6.84 -39.14
CA GLU A 323 -10.46 7.60 -39.51
C GLU A 323 -9.17 6.84 -39.18
N MET A 324 -8.93 5.71 -39.87
CA MET A 324 -7.78 4.84 -39.61
C MET A 324 -6.42 5.54 -39.82
N ASP A 325 -6.33 6.48 -40.77
CA ASP A 325 -5.11 7.25 -41.02
C ASP A 325 -4.75 8.16 -39.82
N SER A 326 -5.76 8.73 -39.16
CA SER A 326 -5.58 9.54 -37.95
C SER A 326 -5.04 8.70 -36.78
N ILE A 327 -5.44 7.42 -36.69
CA ILE A 327 -4.88 6.47 -35.71
C ILE A 327 -3.42 6.17 -36.04
N ALA A 328 -3.10 5.90 -37.31
CA ALA A 328 -1.72 5.64 -37.73
C ALA A 328 -0.79 6.82 -37.40
N GLU A 329 -1.24 8.05 -37.61
CA GLU A 329 -0.49 9.26 -37.28
C GLU A 329 -0.27 9.42 -35.77
N LEU A 330 -1.30 9.14 -34.96
CA LEU A 330 -1.20 9.18 -33.50
C LEU A 330 -0.17 8.18 -32.96
N LEU A 331 -0.14 6.96 -33.52
CA LEU A 331 0.80 5.91 -33.09
C LEU A 331 2.26 6.25 -33.39
N LYS A 332 2.55 7.14 -34.36
CA LYS A 332 3.93 7.63 -34.60
C LYS A 332 4.47 8.46 -33.44
N ARG A 333 3.59 9.02 -32.59
CA ARG A 333 3.93 9.85 -31.43
C ARG A 333 3.95 9.08 -30.11
N GLU A 334 3.98 7.74 -30.16
CA GLU A 334 3.87 6.89 -28.98
C GLU A 334 4.81 7.27 -27.82
N GLU A 335 6.08 7.58 -28.11
CA GLU A 335 7.05 7.95 -27.08
C GLU A 335 6.66 9.22 -26.32
N GLU A 336 6.01 10.18 -26.99
CA GLU A 336 5.50 11.41 -26.37
C GLU A 336 4.24 11.15 -25.54
N ILE A 337 3.40 10.21 -25.98
CA ILE A 337 2.11 9.87 -25.38
C ILE A 337 2.30 9.08 -24.09
N LEU A 338 3.25 8.14 -24.07
CA LEU A 338 3.42 7.25 -22.92
C LEU A 338 3.96 8.01 -21.69
N PRO A 339 3.34 7.82 -20.52
CA PRO A 339 3.75 8.51 -19.30
C PRO A 339 5.06 7.91 -18.77
N THR A 340 5.87 8.75 -18.13
CA THR A 340 7.13 8.32 -17.50
C THR A 340 6.95 7.88 -16.05
N ASN A 341 5.87 8.31 -15.39
CA ASN A 341 5.69 8.11 -13.95
C ASN A 341 4.50 7.18 -13.64
N LEU A 342 4.78 5.91 -13.34
CA LEU A 342 3.79 4.82 -13.20
C LEU A 342 3.35 4.57 -11.74
N GLN A 343 2.91 5.61 -11.04
CA GLN A 343 2.66 5.52 -9.58
C GLN A 343 1.19 5.27 -9.21
N THR A 344 0.27 5.27 -10.17
CA THR A 344 -1.17 5.20 -9.87
C THR A 344 -1.87 4.08 -10.63
N PRO A 345 -2.87 3.41 -10.03
CA PRO A 345 -3.64 2.40 -10.73
C PRO A 345 -4.24 2.89 -12.05
N TYR A 346 -4.78 4.10 -12.02
CA TYR A 346 -5.40 4.74 -13.18
C TYR A 346 -4.45 4.89 -14.39
N LYS A 347 -3.16 5.16 -14.15
CA LYS A 347 -2.15 5.22 -15.22
C LYS A 347 -1.88 3.85 -15.84
N HIS A 348 -1.78 2.79 -15.02
CA HIS A 348 -1.63 1.43 -15.55
C HIS A 348 -2.82 1.01 -16.41
N VAL A 349 -4.04 1.32 -15.97
CA VAL A 349 -5.27 1.09 -16.76
C VAL A 349 -5.22 1.87 -18.08
N SER A 350 -4.77 3.13 -18.04
CA SER A 350 -4.69 3.97 -19.25
C SER A 350 -3.67 3.45 -20.27
N ILE A 351 -2.53 2.90 -19.81
CA ILE A 351 -1.55 2.21 -20.66
C ILE A 351 -2.14 0.93 -21.24
N GLY A 352 -2.81 0.14 -20.40
CA GLY A 352 -3.52 -1.06 -20.84
C GLY A 352 -4.49 -0.73 -21.97
N ARG A 353 -5.29 0.32 -21.80
CA ARG A 353 -6.27 0.77 -22.79
C ARG A 353 -5.60 1.22 -24.09
N TYR A 354 -4.53 2.00 -24.00
CA TYR A 354 -3.80 2.48 -25.17
C TYR A 354 -3.26 1.31 -26.00
N TYR A 355 -2.58 0.36 -25.36
CA TYR A 355 -2.03 -0.80 -26.06
C TYR A 355 -3.11 -1.76 -26.57
N GLN A 356 -4.25 -1.88 -25.89
CA GLN A 356 -5.39 -2.66 -26.39
C GLN A 356 -5.98 -2.04 -27.67
N GLN A 357 -6.16 -0.71 -27.68
CA GLN A 357 -6.61 0.02 -28.87
C GLN A 357 -5.59 -0.07 -30.01
N LYS A 358 -4.29 0.05 -29.70
CA LYS A 358 -3.21 -0.15 -30.68
C LYS A 358 -3.23 -1.56 -31.27
N ALA A 359 -3.45 -2.57 -30.44
CA ALA A 359 -3.55 -3.95 -30.89
C ALA A 359 -4.74 -4.16 -31.85
N LYS A 360 -5.91 -3.61 -31.52
CA LYS A 360 -7.09 -3.62 -32.40
C LYS A 360 -6.77 -3.00 -33.76
N PHE A 361 -6.14 -1.83 -33.77
CA PHE A 361 -5.72 -1.17 -35.01
C PHE A 361 -4.77 -2.06 -35.82
N GLN A 362 -3.69 -2.53 -35.21
CA GLN A 362 -2.66 -3.34 -35.88
C GLN A 362 -3.23 -4.64 -36.46
N THR A 363 -4.07 -5.36 -35.70
CA THR A 363 -4.73 -6.57 -36.20
C THR A 363 -5.70 -6.27 -37.34
N SER A 364 -6.40 -5.13 -37.32
CA SER A 364 -7.33 -4.74 -38.39
C SER A 364 -6.66 -4.46 -39.73
N ILE A 365 -5.39 -4.02 -39.71
CA ILE A 365 -4.58 -3.76 -40.92
C ILE A 365 -3.66 -4.93 -41.29
N GLY A 366 -3.81 -6.10 -40.64
CA GLY A 366 -3.07 -7.32 -40.95
C GLY A 366 -1.70 -7.44 -40.27
N LEU A 367 -1.30 -6.50 -39.41
CA LEU A 367 -0.08 -6.58 -38.59
C LEU A 367 -0.34 -7.41 -37.33
N VAL A 368 -0.59 -8.70 -37.53
CA VAL A 368 -1.07 -9.60 -36.46
C VAL A 368 -0.03 -9.79 -35.36
N ASP A 369 1.24 -10.00 -35.72
CA ASP A 369 2.31 -10.23 -34.73
C ASP A 369 2.53 -9.02 -33.83
N GLU A 370 2.54 -7.82 -34.41
CA GLU A 370 2.63 -6.55 -33.68
C GLU A 370 1.40 -6.35 -32.79
N GLY A 371 0.20 -6.63 -33.33
CA GLY A 371 -1.06 -6.53 -32.59
C GLY A 371 -1.08 -7.44 -31.37
N MET A 372 -0.64 -8.68 -31.52
CA MET A 372 -0.54 -9.64 -30.41
C MET A 372 0.48 -9.18 -29.36
N LYS A 373 1.64 -8.65 -29.76
CA LYS A 373 2.60 -8.04 -28.82
C LYS A 373 1.97 -6.89 -28.04
N SER A 374 1.22 -6.01 -28.72
CA SER A 374 0.51 -4.90 -28.06
C SER A 374 -0.54 -5.42 -27.06
N TYR A 375 -1.31 -6.46 -27.40
CA TYR A 375 -2.23 -7.10 -26.45
C TYR A 375 -1.51 -7.67 -25.22
N ALA A 376 -0.33 -8.28 -25.40
CA ALA A 376 0.46 -8.77 -24.28
C ALA A 376 0.88 -7.64 -23.32
N ILE A 377 1.32 -6.50 -23.85
CA ILE A 377 1.65 -5.30 -23.05
C ILE A 377 0.40 -4.80 -22.31
N SER A 378 -0.75 -4.77 -22.99
CA SER A 378 -2.03 -4.37 -22.39
C SER A 378 -2.39 -5.24 -21.18
N LEU A 379 -2.37 -6.56 -21.35
CA LEU A 379 -2.62 -7.53 -20.28
C LEU A 379 -1.65 -7.37 -19.10
N GLN A 380 -0.37 -7.11 -19.38
CA GLN A 380 0.63 -6.89 -18.34
C GLN A 380 0.35 -5.60 -17.54
N ALA A 381 -0.06 -4.53 -18.22
CA ALA A 381 -0.44 -3.28 -17.58
C ALA A 381 -1.67 -3.45 -16.67
N TYR A 382 -2.74 -4.08 -17.16
CA TYR A 382 -3.92 -4.38 -16.36
C TYR A 382 -3.63 -5.35 -15.21
N GLY A 383 -2.80 -6.37 -15.45
CA GLY A 383 -2.39 -7.35 -14.44
C GLY A 383 -1.58 -6.75 -13.29
N THR A 384 -0.90 -5.63 -13.51
CA THR A 384 -0.14 -4.92 -12.44
C THR A 384 -1.05 -4.38 -11.34
N VAL A 385 -2.31 -4.06 -11.69
CA VAL A 385 -3.32 -3.46 -10.79
C VAL A 385 -4.53 -4.36 -10.58
N ASN A 386 -4.42 -5.62 -11.03
CA ASN A 386 -5.50 -6.62 -10.97
C ASN A 386 -6.84 -6.12 -11.55
N ALA A 387 -6.79 -5.39 -12.67
CA ALA A 387 -7.97 -4.87 -13.36
C ALA A 387 -8.69 -5.99 -14.14
N LEU A 388 -9.44 -6.83 -13.41
CA LEU A 388 -10.02 -8.07 -13.94
C LEU A 388 -10.99 -7.87 -15.11
N GLU A 389 -11.83 -6.83 -15.04
CA GLU A 389 -12.81 -6.53 -16.09
C GLU A 389 -12.09 -6.19 -17.41
N GLU A 390 -11.08 -5.32 -17.35
CA GLU A 390 -10.24 -4.95 -18.48
C GLU A 390 -9.44 -6.12 -19.04
N ILE A 391 -8.90 -6.98 -18.15
CA ILE A 391 -8.24 -8.23 -18.56
C ILE A 391 -9.21 -9.10 -19.34
N MET A 392 -10.45 -9.28 -18.84
CA MET A 392 -11.47 -10.08 -19.52
C MET A 392 -11.84 -9.47 -20.88
N THR A 393 -12.02 -8.15 -20.97
CA THR A 393 -12.28 -7.47 -22.25
C THR A 393 -11.12 -7.68 -23.23
N CYS A 394 -9.89 -7.52 -22.78
CA CYS A 394 -8.70 -7.70 -23.61
C CYS A 394 -8.55 -9.15 -24.10
N LEU A 395 -8.80 -10.13 -23.23
CA LEU A 395 -8.80 -11.55 -23.62
C LEU A 395 -9.91 -11.85 -24.63
N ASN A 396 -11.10 -11.28 -24.45
CA ASN A 396 -12.20 -11.44 -25.39
C ASN A 396 -11.85 -10.89 -26.78
N ASP A 397 -11.19 -9.72 -26.84
CA ASP A 397 -10.72 -9.15 -28.11
C ASP A 397 -9.74 -10.12 -28.81
N ILE A 398 -8.79 -10.68 -28.08
CA ILE A 398 -7.83 -11.67 -28.60
C ILE A 398 -8.55 -12.94 -29.09
N LEU A 399 -9.49 -13.48 -28.32
CA LEU A 399 -10.24 -14.69 -28.69
C LEU A 399 -11.12 -14.46 -29.92
N SER A 400 -11.72 -13.27 -30.05
CA SER A 400 -12.50 -12.88 -31.23
C SER A 400 -11.66 -12.81 -32.52
N PHE A 401 -10.35 -12.56 -32.39
CA PHE A 401 -9.41 -12.70 -33.49
C PHE A 401 -9.14 -14.17 -33.80
N PHE A 402 -8.91 -15.00 -32.78
CA PHE A 402 -8.62 -16.43 -32.96
C PHE A 402 -9.77 -17.25 -33.53
N SER A 403 -11.02 -16.79 -33.43
CA SER A 403 -12.14 -17.43 -34.13
C SER A 403 -11.96 -17.41 -35.66
N LYS A 404 -11.03 -16.60 -36.19
CA LYS A 404 -10.69 -16.53 -37.63
C LYS A 404 -9.43 -17.33 -37.99
N SER A 405 -8.44 -17.43 -37.10
CA SER A 405 -7.25 -18.27 -37.25
C SER A 405 -6.53 -18.49 -35.91
N ILE A 406 -6.18 -19.74 -35.57
CA ILE A 406 -5.47 -20.07 -34.32
C ILE A 406 -4.00 -20.35 -34.63
N ASN A 407 -3.09 -19.65 -33.95
CA ASN A 407 -1.64 -19.92 -33.99
C ASN A 407 -1.12 -20.17 -32.57
N LEU A 408 -0.44 -21.32 -32.39
CA LEU A 408 0.09 -21.80 -31.12
C LEU A 408 1.03 -20.78 -30.45
N GLN A 409 1.81 -20.04 -31.25
CA GLN A 409 2.77 -19.05 -30.74
C GLN A 409 2.11 -17.96 -29.90
N TYR A 410 0.91 -17.52 -30.28
CA TYR A 410 0.19 -16.48 -29.52
C TYR A 410 -0.40 -17.03 -28.23
N ILE A 411 -0.80 -18.31 -28.21
CA ILE A 411 -1.26 -18.98 -26.99
C ILE A 411 -0.12 -19.06 -25.97
N GLU A 412 1.08 -19.45 -26.41
CA GLU A 412 2.27 -19.50 -25.56
C GLU A 412 2.64 -18.12 -24.98
N MET A 413 2.51 -17.07 -25.78
CA MET A 413 2.76 -15.69 -25.34
C MET A 413 1.76 -15.25 -24.25
N ILE A 414 0.47 -15.53 -24.43
CA ILE A 414 -0.57 -15.22 -23.43
C ILE A 414 -0.32 -16.03 -22.15
N GLN A 415 0.06 -17.31 -22.29
CA GLN A 415 0.43 -18.16 -21.17
C GLN A 415 1.62 -17.59 -20.39
N LYS A 416 2.62 -17.04 -21.09
CA LYS A 416 3.76 -16.36 -20.45
C LYS A 416 3.31 -15.13 -19.66
N VAL A 417 2.48 -14.27 -20.24
CA VAL A 417 1.94 -13.08 -19.54
C VAL A 417 1.15 -13.49 -18.30
N TYR A 418 0.28 -14.50 -18.42
CA TYR A 418 -0.45 -15.06 -17.28
C TYR A 418 0.50 -15.54 -16.17
N ASN A 419 1.53 -16.31 -16.53
CA ASN A 419 2.52 -16.80 -15.56
C ASN A 419 3.31 -15.66 -14.90
N GLU A 420 3.61 -14.59 -15.63
CA GLU A 420 4.26 -13.39 -15.07
C GLU A 420 3.36 -12.66 -14.08
N ILE A 421 2.07 -12.49 -14.40
CA ILE A 421 1.08 -11.89 -13.51
C ILE A 421 0.94 -12.74 -12.24
N VAL A 422 0.74 -14.05 -12.40
CA VAL A 422 0.56 -14.98 -11.27
C VAL A 422 1.82 -15.13 -10.41
N SER A 423 3.01 -15.24 -11.01
CA SER A 423 4.26 -15.37 -10.25
C SER A 423 4.59 -14.12 -9.45
N LYS A 424 4.26 -12.93 -9.96
CA LYS A 424 4.32 -11.69 -9.20
C LYS A 424 3.33 -11.71 -8.03
N CYS A 425 2.15 -12.32 -8.16
CA CYS A 425 1.20 -12.48 -7.06
C CYS A 425 1.71 -13.50 -6.00
N LYS A 426 2.22 -14.66 -6.42
CA LYS A 426 2.67 -15.74 -5.51
C LYS A 426 3.93 -15.41 -4.71
N LYS A 427 4.85 -14.60 -5.25
CA LYS A 427 6.04 -14.15 -4.48
C LYS A 427 5.68 -13.34 -3.24
N GLN A 428 4.44 -12.86 -3.12
CA GLN A 428 3.97 -12.08 -1.97
C GLN A 428 3.18 -12.95 -0.95
N GLU A 429 2.64 -14.10 -1.35
CA GLU A 429 1.96 -15.04 -0.43
C GLU A 429 2.93 -15.89 0.41
N VAL A 430 4.16 -16.13 -0.09
CA VAL A 430 5.19 -16.90 0.65
C VAL A 430 5.95 -16.02 1.66
N LEU A 431 5.68 -14.71 1.66
CA LEU A 431 6.24 -13.72 2.59
C LEU A 431 5.16 -13.13 3.54
N GLY A 432 3.96 -13.73 3.58
CA GLY A 432 2.85 -13.32 4.46
C GLY A 432 2.77 -14.10 5.75
#